data_AF-A0A538TBY2-F1
#
_entry.id   AF-A0A538TBY2-F1
#
_cell.length_a   1.000
_cell.length_b   1.000
_cell.length_c   1.000
_cell.angle_alpha   90.00
_cell.angle_beta   90.00
_cell.angle_gamma   90.00
#
_symmetry.space_group_name_H-M   'P 1'
#
loop_
_entity.id
_entity.type
_entity.pdbx_description
1 polymer ?
#
loop_
_entity_poly.entity_id
_entity_poly.type
_entity_poly.pdbx_seq_one_letter_code
_entity_poly.pdbx_strand_id
1 'polypeptide(L)'
;MTWAGVPCGRARPRERIQTRAYRVSPRRARAVRVSPVTRSIRRVFAESAATLLAVFAREIDSLERMSRLLVSTLARRRTVFFCGNGGSAAEAQHLATELVVRFVRNRGALPAMALGADGSMLTAAGNDLGFDRRRCGPPARAACR
;
A
#
# COMPACT_ATOMS: atom_id res chain seq x y z
N MET A 1 -38.97 37.31 54.88
CA MET A 1 -37.79 37.90 55.55
C MET A 1 -37.01 38.70 54.53
N THR A 2 -37.17 40.01 54.62
CA THR A 2 -36.43 41.05 53.90
C THR A 2 -34.94 40.95 54.24
N TRP A 3 -34.04 41.03 53.25
CA TRP A 3 -32.65 41.38 53.52
C TRP A 3 -32.27 42.63 52.75
N ALA A 4 -31.82 43.60 53.53
CA ALA A 4 -31.62 44.99 53.22
C ALA A 4 -30.42 45.23 52.29
N GLY A 5 -30.45 46.38 51.62
CA GLY A 5 -29.43 46.81 50.68
C GLY A 5 -28.05 47.01 51.31
N VAL A 6 -27.04 46.82 50.46
CA VAL A 6 -25.65 47.22 50.73
C VAL A 6 -25.38 48.54 49.99
N PRO A 7 -24.80 49.57 50.63
CA PRO A 7 -24.64 50.88 50.01
C PRO A 7 -23.58 50.85 48.91
N CYS A 8 -23.86 51.61 47.84
CA CYS A 8 -22.96 51.86 46.73
C CYS A 8 -21.69 52.61 47.22
N GLY A 9 -20.59 51.89 47.41
CA GLY A 9 -19.28 52.44 47.73
C GLY A 9 -18.65 53.13 46.51
N ARG A 10 -18.23 54.38 46.70
CA ARG A 10 -17.61 55.24 45.66
C ARG A 10 -16.47 54.51 44.93
N ALA A 11 -16.51 54.55 43.60
CA ALA A 11 -15.45 54.03 42.75
C ALA A 11 -14.11 54.75 43.06
N ARG A 12 -13.07 53.98 43.40
CA ARG A 12 -11.70 54.51 43.52
C ARG A 12 -11.17 54.90 42.13
N PRO A 13 -10.28 55.90 42.01
CA PRO A 13 -9.73 56.28 40.72
C PRO A 13 -8.96 55.10 40.12
N ARG A 14 -9.20 54.81 38.85
CA ARG A 14 -8.49 53.77 38.11
C ARG A 14 -7.01 54.13 38.05
N GLU A 15 -6.20 53.46 38.85
CA GLU A 15 -4.75 53.50 38.73
C GLU A 15 -4.39 52.91 37.36
N ARG A 16 -3.77 53.76 36.52
CA ARG A 16 -3.39 53.40 35.15
C ARG A 16 -2.23 52.42 35.25
N ILE A 17 -2.53 51.12 35.25
CA ILE A 17 -1.54 50.06 35.13
C ILE A 17 -0.78 50.30 33.82
N GLN A 18 0.46 50.77 33.91
CA GLN A 18 1.37 50.84 32.79
C GLN A 18 1.77 49.41 32.43
N THR A 19 1.05 48.78 31.51
CA THR A 19 1.49 47.52 30.92
C THR A 19 2.73 47.80 30.06
N ARG A 20 3.91 47.56 30.64
CA ARG A 20 5.18 47.57 29.90
C ARG A 20 5.07 46.49 28.83
N ALA A 21 4.89 46.90 27.57
CA ALA A 21 4.84 45.98 26.44
C ALA A 21 6.17 45.24 26.37
N TYR A 22 6.20 44.00 26.86
CA TYR A 22 7.33 43.11 26.68
C TYR A 22 7.40 42.76 25.19
N ARG A 23 8.31 43.41 24.45
CA ARG A 23 8.64 43.01 23.08
C ARG A 23 9.26 41.64 23.14
N VAL A 24 8.47 40.60 22.87
CA VAL A 24 8.98 39.28 22.54
C VAL A 24 9.65 39.42 21.17
N SER A 25 10.97 39.55 21.15
CA SER A 25 11.73 39.46 19.90
C SER A 25 11.40 38.10 19.26
N PRO A 26 10.95 38.04 17.99
CA PRO A 26 10.71 36.76 17.34
C PRO A 26 12.06 36.05 17.27
N ARG A 27 12.25 35.02 18.09
CA ARG A 27 13.38 34.09 17.93
C ARG A 27 13.23 33.56 16.51
N ARG A 28 14.14 33.96 15.60
CA ARG A 28 14.21 33.43 14.24
C ARG A 28 14.13 31.91 14.36
N ALA A 29 13.00 31.31 13.97
CA ALA A 29 12.86 29.87 13.92
C ALA A 29 13.97 29.38 12.99
N ARG A 30 14.99 28.75 13.57
CA ARG A 30 16.14 28.24 12.82
C ARG A 30 15.57 27.24 11.83
N ALA A 31 15.61 27.55 10.54
CA ALA A 31 15.14 26.65 9.50
C ALA A 31 15.80 25.28 9.72
N VAL A 32 14.98 24.28 10.06
CA VAL A 32 15.47 22.92 10.25
C VAL A 32 15.94 22.45 8.89
N ARG A 33 17.26 22.38 8.70
CA ARG A 33 17.85 21.86 7.47
C ARG A 33 17.53 20.37 7.39
N VAL A 34 16.51 20.03 6.60
CA VAL A 34 16.15 18.65 6.31
C VAL A 34 17.28 18.02 5.51
N SER A 35 17.77 16.86 5.94
CA SER A 35 18.85 16.15 5.25
C SER A 35 18.42 15.74 3.83
N PRO A 36 19.37 15.64 2.87
CA PRO A 36 19.06 15.12 1.54
C PRO A 36 18.42 13.72 1.57
N VAL A 37 18.86 12.86 2.48
CA VAL A 37 18.30 11.51 2.67
C VAL A 37 16.85 11.57 3.12
N THR A 38 16.54 12.39 4.14
CA THR A 38 15.16 12.56 4.62
C THR A 38 14.24 13.13 3.53
N ARG A 39 14.76 13.99 2.66
CA ARG A 39 14.01 14.47 1.48
C ARG A 39 13.72 13.35 0.49
N SER A 40 14.70 12.50 0.19
CA SER A 40 14.50 11.34 -0.70
C SER A 40 13.49 10.35 -0.15
N ILE A 41 13.56 10.02 1.14
CA ILE A 41 12.58 9.14 1.81
C ILE A 41 11.18 9.73 1.67
N ARG A 42 11.00 11.01 2.04
CA ARG A 42 9.69 11.69 1.91
C ARG A 42 9.17 11.67 0.48
N ARG A 43 10.04 11.89 -0.50
CA ARG A 43 9.68 11.86 -1.91
C ARG A 43 9.17 10.48 -2.33
N VAL A 44 9.93 9.42 -2.06
CA VAL A 44 9.54 8.04 -2.44
C VAL A 44 8.20 7.65 -1.82
N PHE A 45 7.99 7.93 -0.53
CA PHE A 45 6.72 7.63 0.12
C PHE A 45 5.55 8.44 -0.46
N ALA A 46 5.76 9.72 -0.77
CA ALA A 46 4.74 10.55 -1.40
C ALA A 46 4.38 10.06 -2.82
N GLU A 47 5.39 9.69 -3.61
CA GLU A 47 5.21 9.13 -4.97
C GLU A 47 4.48 7.78 -4.93
N SER A 48 4.85 6.89 -4.01
CA SER A 48 4.16 5.61 -3.82
C SER A 48 2.69 5.81 -3.42
N ALA A 49 2.41 6.71 -2.48
CA ALA A 49 1.04 7.00 -2.06
C ALA A 49 0.20 7.57 -3.21
N ALA A 50 0.75 8.53 -3.96
CA ALA A 50 0.07 9.10 -5.14
C ALA A 50 -0.22 8.02 -6.20
N THR A 51 0.74 7.12 -6.44
CA THR A 51 0.58 6.02 -7.39
C THR A 51 -0.52 5.05 -6.95
N LEU A 52 -0.54 4.65 -5.68
CA LEU A 52 -1.57 3.75 -5.14
C LEU A 52 -2.97 4.33 -5.27
N LEU A 53 -3.15 5.62 -4.95
CA LEU A 53 -4.43 6.30 -5.09
C LEU A 53 -4.87 6.40 -6.55
N ALA A 54 -3.94 6.69 -7.46
CA ALA A 54 -4.23 6.77 -8.89
C ALA A 54 -4.62 5.41 -9.48
N VAL A 55 -3.92 4.33 -9.10
CA VAL A 55 -4.25 2.96 -9.51
C VAL A 55 -5.61 2.55 -8.96
N PHE A 56 -5.88 2.81 -7.67
CA PHE A 56 -7.18 2.51 -7.07
C PHE A 56 -8.33 3.19 -7.81
N ALA A 57 -8.19 4.48 -8.14
CA ALA A 57 -9.22 5.23 -8.85
C ALA A 57 -9.47 4.71 -10.29
N ARG A 58 -8.48 4.07 -10.91
CA ARG A 58 -8.55 3.64 -12.32
C ARG A 58 -8.89 2.16 -12.49
N GLU A 59 -8.45 1.30 -11.58
CA GLU A 59 -8.41 -0.14 -11.79
C GLU A 59 -9.38 -0.92 -10.89
N ILE A 60 -10.25 -0.23 -10.12
CA ILE A 60 -11.16 -0.91 -9.19
C ILE A 60 -12.07 -1.92 -9.89
N ASP A 61 -12.58 -1.58 -11.08
CA ASP A 61 -13.42 -2.49 -11.85
C ASP A 61 -12.61 -3.68 -12.42
N SER A 62 -11.35 -3.43 -12.79
CA SER A 62 -10.43 -4.49 -13.23
C SER A 62 -10.15 -5.48 -12.09
N LEU A 63 -9.92 -4.97 -10.87
CA LEU A 63 -9.73 -5.78 -9.67
C LEU A 63 -10.98 -6.61 -9.38
N GLU A 64 -12.17 -6.02 -9.43
CA GLU A 64 -13.42 -6.76 -9.22
C GLU A 64 -13.59 -7.90 -10.24
N ARG A 65 -13.37 -7.61 -11.53
CA ARG A 65 -13.44 -8.64 -12.58
C ARG A 65 -12.45 -9.77 -12.36
N MET A 66 -11.20 -9.45 -11.99
CA MET A 66 -10.20 -10.47 -11.65
C MET A 66 -10.61 -11.30 -10.43
N SER A 67 -11.11 -10.66 -9.37
CA SER A 67 -11.61 -11.38 -8.19
C SER A 67 -12.74 -12.35 -8.52
N ARG A 68 -13.73 -11.91 -9.32
CA ARG A 68 -14.83 -12.78 -9.79
C ARG A 68 -14.31 -13.96 -10.62
N LEU A 69 -13.33 -13.72 -11.49
CA LEU A 69 -12.71 -14.78 -12.29
C LEU A 69 -11.97 -15.80 -11.41
N LEU A 70 -11.20 -15.35 -10.43
CA LEU A 70 -10.51 -16.23 -9.48
C LEU A 70 -11.49 -17.08 -8.67
N VAL A 71 -12.53 -16.46 -8.11
CA VAL A 71 -13.56 -17.17 -7.34
C VAL A 71 -14.25 -18.22 -8.19
N SER A 72 -14.68 -17.88 -9.41
CA SER A 72 -15.36 -18.84 -10.29
C SER A 72 -14.44 -19.98 -10.76
N THR A 73 -13.15 -19.72 -10.96
CA THR A 73 -12.14 -20.73 -11.31
C THR A 73 -11.95 -21.73 -10.17
N LEU A 74 -11.79 -21.22 -8.95
CA LEU A 74 -11.57 -22.03 -7.75
C LEU A 74 -12.83 -22.81 -7.35
N ALA A 75 -14.02 -22.22 -7.51
CA ALA A 75 -15.30 -22.90 -7.29
C ALA A 75 -15.47 -24.11 -8.23
N ARG A 76 -14.94 -24.02 -9.45
CA ARG A 76 -14.91 -25.12 -10.43
C ARG A 76 -13.73 -26.09 -10.23
N ARG A 77 -13.04 -25.99 -9.08
CA ARG A 77 -11.85 -26.78 -8.70
C ARG A 77 -10.74 -26.78 -9.76
N ARG A 78 -10.60 -25.66 -10.48
CA ARG A 78 -9.48 -25.43 -11.40
C ARG A 78 -8.32 -24.77 -10.68
N THR A 79 -7.12 -24.99 -11.19
CA THR A 79 -5.88 -24.43 -10.64
C THR A 79 -5.63 -23.03 -11.15
N VAL A 80 -5.22 -22.13 -10.26
CA VAL A 80 -4.76 -20.78 -10.60
C VAL A 80 -3.23 -20.79 -10.73
N PHE A 81 -2.72 -20.35 -11.88
CA PHE A 81 -1.29 -20.23 -12.10
C PHE A 81 -0.87 -18.76 -12.08
N PHE A 82 0.16 -18.44 -11.29
CA PHE A 82 0.77 -17.12 -11.23
C PHE A 82 2.14 -17.15 -11.92
N CYS A 83 2.52 -16.06 -12.58
CA CYS A 83 3.84 -15.90 -13.17
C CYS A 83 4.28 -14.44 -13.08
N GLY A 84 5.59 -14.22 -13.15
CA GLY A 84 6.21 -12.91 -13.07
C GLY A 84 7.72 -13.01 -13.24
N ASN A 85 8.36 -11.86 -13.40
CA ASN A 85 9.81 -11.70 -13.49
C ASN A 85 10.32 -10.78 -12.37
N GLY A 86 11.48 -11.07 -11.79
CA GLY A 86 12.07 -10.27 -10.71
C GLY A 86 11.13 -10.14 -9.51
N GLY A 87 10.87 -8.91 -9.04
CA GLY A 87 9.97 -8.67 -7.91
C GLY A 87 8.54 -9.21 -8.12
N SER A 88 8.03 -9.18 -9.34
CA SER A 88 6.70 -9.75 -9.63
C SER A 88 6.67 -11.28 -9.55
N ALA A 89 7.81 -11.96 -9.68
CA ALA A 89 7.91 -13.40 -9.43
C ALA A 89 7.76 -13.71 -7.93
N ALA A 90 8.32 -12.85 -7.07
CA ALA A 90 8.16 -12.97 -5.62
C ALA A 90 6.70 -12.76 -5.21
N GLU A 91 6.01 -11.77 -5.77
CA GLU A 91 4.57 -11.57 -5.52
C GLU A 91 3.72 -12.73 -6.06
N ALA A 92 4.06 -13.29 -7.23
CA ALA A 92 3.39 -14.48 -7.77
C ALA A 92 3.49 -15.67 -6.80
N GLN A 93 4.66 -15.91 -6.22
CA GLN A 93 4.89 -16.94 -5.20
C GLN A 93 4.13 -16.63 -3.91
N HIS A 94 4.12 -15.37 -3.49
CA HIS A 94 3.39 -14.93 -2.30
C HIS A 94 1.89 -15.21 -2.45
N LEU A 95 1.27 -14.75 -3.54
CA LEU A 95 -0.15 -14.98 -3.81
C LEU A 95 -0.50 -16.47 -3.92
N ALA A 96 0.34 -17.27 -4.59
CA ALA A 96 0.15 -18.72 -4.64
C ALA A 96 0.16 -19.33 -3.24
N THR A 97 1.10 -18.90 -2.38
CA THR A 97 1.24 -19.37 -0.99
C THR A 97 0.02 -18.99 -0.13
N GLU A 98 -0.49 -17.77 -0.28
CA GLU A 98 -1.71 -17.32 0.42
C GLU A 98 -2.94 -18.16 0.02
N LEU A 99 -3.02 -18.59 -1.23
CA LEU A 99 -4.08 -19.47 -1.71
C LEU A 99 -3.92 -20.91 -1.20
N VAL A 100 -2.71 -21.47 -1.26
CA VAL A 100 -2.45 -22.86 -0.86
C VAL A 100 -2.48 -23.04 0.66
N VAL A 101 -1.79 -22.17 1.40
CA VAL A 101 -1.63 -22.30 2.86
C VAL A 101 -2.79 -21.60 3.57
N ARG A 102 -2.77 -20.26 3.56
CA ARG A 102 -3.71 -19.41 4.30
C ARG A 102 -3.45 -17.95 3.95
N PHE A 103 -4.53 -17.18 3.84
CA PHE A 103 -4.51 -15.73 3.86
C PHE A 103 -5.07 -15.21 5.20
N VAL A 104 -6.39 -14.97 5.27
CA VAL A 104 -7.07 -14.42 6.48
C VAL A 104 -7.86 -15.46 7.25
N ARG A 105 -8.74 -16.21 6.58
CA ARG A 105 -9.63 -17.19 7.23
C ARG A 105 -9.01 -18.58 7.25
N ASN A 106 -9.36 -19.36 8.26
CA ASN A 106 -9.03 -20.78 8.28
C ASN A 106 -9.92 -21.54 7.29
N ARG A 107 -9.32 -22.17 6.29
CA ARG A 107 -9.99 -22.94 5.23
C ARG A 107 -9.04 -24.01 4.70
N GLY A 108 -9.58 -24.98 3.97
CA GLY A 108 -8.76 -25.92 3.19
C GLY A 108 -7.94 -25.23 2.10
N ALA A 109 -6.87 -25.88 1.66
CA ALA A 109 -6.00 -25.40 0.60
C ALA A 109 -6.78 -25.15 -0.70
N LEU A 110 -6.44 -24.07 -1.41
CA LEU A 110 -6.97 -23.78 -2.74
C LEU A 110 -5.89 -24.10 -3.79
N PRO A 111 -6.27 -24.69 -4.93
CA PRO A 111 -5.31 -25.09 -5.97
C PRO A 111 -4.70 -23.85 -6.64
N ALA A 112 -3.47 -23.54 -6.29
CA ALA A 112 -2.70 -22.45 -6.88
C ALA A 112 -1.20 -22.78 -6.95
N MET A 113 -0.51 -22.24 -7.96
CA MET A 113 0.93 -22.47 -8.14
C MET A 113 1.60 -21.27 -8.83
N ALA A 114 2.80 -20.91 -8.39
CA ALA A 114 3.65 -19.94 -9.09
C ALA A 114 4.61 -20.66 -10.03
N LEU A 115 4.55 -20.34 -11.33
CA LEU A 115 5.36 -21.00 -12.37
C LEU A 115 6.86 -20.68 -12.26
N GLY A 116 7.22 -19.60 -11.56
CA GLY A 116 8.60 -19.21 -11.32
C GLY A 116 9.20 -19.72 -10.01
N ALA A 117 8.53 -20.65 -9.31
CA ALA A 117 9.02 -21.17 -8.02
C ALA A 117 10.19 -22.16 -8.16
N ASP A 118 10.20 -22.94 -9.23
CA ASP A 118 11.24 -23.95 -9.45
C ASP A 118 12.40 -23.36 -10.28
N GLY A 119 13.51 -23.09 -9.61
CA GLY A 119 14.72 -22.58 -10.24
C GLY A 119 15.32 -23.54 -11.27
N SER A 120 15.27 -24.86 -11.02
CA SER A 120 15.77 -25.88 -11.93
C SER A 120 14.92 -25.95 -13.20
N MET A 121 13.59 -25.87 -13.07
CA MET A 121 12.69 -25.79 -14.22
C MET A 121 12.95 -24.52 -15.05
N LEU A 122 13.15 -23.38 -14.39
CA LEU A 122 13.40 -22.11 -15.08
C LEU A 122 14.74 -22.11 -15.83
N THR A 123 15.80 -22.67 -15.24
CA THR A 123 17.12 -22.72 -15.87
C THR A 123 17.17 -23.72 -17.00
N ALA A 124 16.60 -24.92 -16.83
CA ALA A 124 16.49 -25.92 -17.89
C ALA A 124 15.68 -25.38 -19.08
N ALA A 125 14.50 -24.82 -18.82
CA ALA A 125 13.68 -24.23 -19.87
C ALA A 125 14.36 -23.03 -20.54
N GLY A 126 15.09 -22.21 -19.77
CA GLY A 126 15.85 -21.08 -20.31
C GLY A 126 17.01 -21.52 -21.21
N ASN A 127 17.70 -22.60 -20.83
CA ASN A 127 18.78 -23.20 -21.60
C ASN A 127 18.27 -23.83 -22.91
N ASP A 128 17.20 -24.61 -22.83
CA ASP A 128 16.75 -25.45 -23.94
C ASP A 128 15.85 -24.71 -24.95
N LEU A 129 15.05 -23.75 -24.47
CA LEU A 129 14.02 -23.07 -25.28
C LEU A 129 14.27 -21.57 -25.46
N GLY A 130 15.21 -21.00 -24.72
CA GLY A 130 15.43 -19.55 -24.64
C GLY A 130 14.36 -18.82 -23.81
N PHE A 131 14.72 -17.66 -23.26
CA PHE A 131 13.84 -16.90 -22.37
C PHE A 131 12.65 -16.24 -23.07
N ASP A 132 12.74 -15.98 -24.38
CA ASP A 132 11.70 -15.27 -25.14
C ASP A 132 10.46 -16.15 -25.47
N ARG A 133 10.62 -17.48 -25.46
CA ARG A 133 9.52 -18.42 -25.74
C ARG A 133 8.60 -18.67 -24.55
N ARG A 134 8.76 -17.96 -23.43
CA ARG A 134 7.96 -18.08 -22.20
C ARG A 134 6.54 -17.48 -22.26
N ARG A 135 5.95 -17.36 -23.44
CA ARG A 135 4.50 -17.10 -23.56
C ARG A 135 3.78 -18.44 -23.58
N CYS A 136 2.78 -18.61 -22.73
CA CYS A 136 1.81 -19.70 -22.85
C CYS A 136 1.07 -19.57 -24.19
N GLY A 137 1.67 -20.06 -25.27
CA GLY A 137 0.97 -20.33 -26.51
C GLY A 137 0.01 -21.51 -26.33
N PRO A 138 -1.00 -21.66 -27.18
CA PRO A 138 -1.79 -22.88 -27.21
C PRO A 138 -0.84 -24.08 -27.32
N PRO A 139 -1.16 -25.25 -26.71
CA PRO A 139 -0.32 -26.42 -26.83
C PRO A 139 -0.06 -26.65 -28.32
N ALA A 140 1.22 -26.61 -28.72
CA ALA A 140 1.60 -27.05 -30.05
C ALA A 140 1.03 -28.45 -30.18
N ARG A 141 0.05 -28.63 -31.08
CA ARG A 141 -0.50 -29.94 -31.38
C ARG A 141 0.71 -30.80 -31.75
N ALA A 142 1.09 -31.70 -30.86
CA ALA A 142 2.17 -32.63 -31.14
C ALA A 142 1.73 -33.40 -32.38
N ALA A 143 2.37 -33.10 -33.51
CA ALA A 143 2.31 -33.92 -34.69
C ALA A 143 3.12 -35.18 -34.37
N CYS A 144 2.51 -36.10 -33.63
CA CYS A 144 2.92 -37.50 -33.66
C CYS A 144 2.54 -38.01 -35.06
N ARG A 145 3.54 -38.12 -35.93
CA ARG A 145 3.57 -39.10 -37.01
C ARG A 145 4.29 -40.33 -36.50
#